data_AF-A0A5D6WLQ5-F1
#
_entry.id   AF-A0A5D6WLQ5-F1
#
_cell.length_a   1.000
_cell.length_b   1.000
_cell.length_c   1.000
_cell.angle_alpha   90.00
_cell.angle_beta   90.00
_cell.angle_gamma   90.00
#
_symmetry.space_group_name_H-M   'P 1'
#
loop_
_entity.id
_entity.type
_entity.pdbx_description
1 polymer ?
#
loop_
_entity_poly.entity_id
_entity_poly.type
_entity_poly.pdbx_seq_one_letter_code
_entity_poly.pdbx_strand_id
1 'polypeptide(L)' 'MTEQEIEKLVQEKLDEAYKAEDHPKKFFITENGRGVTDGGDLYNALLSDMMRISQKALTEILKEALKK' A
#
# COMPACT_ATOMS: atom_id res chain seq x y z
N MET A 1 -6.87 -20.74 -11.54
CA MET A 1 -6.41 -20.11 -10.30
C MET A 1 -7.63 -19.87 -9.43
N THR A 2 -7.61 -20.30 -8.18
CA THR A 2 -8.68 -20.06 -7.21
C THR A 2 -8.67 -18.60 -6.73
N GLU A 3 -9.76 -18.12 -6.13
CA GLU A 3 -9.79 -16.76 -5.57
C GLU A 3 -8.73 -16.56 -4.49
N GLN A 4 -8.47 -17.58 -3.67
CA GLN A 4 -7.41 -17.56 -2.65
C GLN A 4 -6.01 -17.48 -3.26
N GLU A 5 -5.78 -18.16 -4.39
CA GLU A 5 -4.50 -18.08 -5.12
C GLU A 5 -4.30 -16.69 -5.73
N ILE A 6 -5.37 -16.05 -6.23
CA ILE A 6 -5.33 -14.67 -6.75
C ILE A 6 -4.95 -13.68 -5.63
N GLU A 7 -5.64 -13.75 -4.50
CA GLU A 7 -5.39 -12.86 -3.36
C GLU A 7 -3.95 -12.99 -2.84
N LYS A 8 -3.46 -14.22 -2.73
CA LYS A 8 -2.08 -14.51 -2.34
C LYS A 8 -1.07 -13.95 -3.35
N LEU A 9 -1.30 -14.15 -4.64
CA LEU A 9 -0.42 -13.63 -5.69
C LEU A 9 -0.33 -12.10 -5.65
N VAL A 10 -1.47 -11.41 -5.53
CA VAL A 10 -1.50 -9.94 -5.45
C VAL A 10 -0.78 -9.46 -4.20
N GLN A 11 -0.98 -10.13 -3.06
CA GLN A 11 -0.27 -9.82 -1.83
C GLN A 11 1.24 -9.96 -2.00
N GLU A 12 1.70 -11.10 -2.52
CA GLU A 12 3.13 -11.37 -2.73
C GLU A 12 3.77 -10.33 -3.65
N LYS A 13 3.09 -9.94 -4.73
CA LYS A 13 3.60 -8.92 -5.66
C LYS A 13 3.63 -7.51 -5.07
N LEU A 14 2.64 -7.15 -4.26
CA LEU A 14 2.67 -5.87 -3.54
C LEU A 14 3.77 -5.86 -2.47
N ASP A 15 3.99 -6.97 -1.76
CA ASP A 15 5.06 -7.09 -0.76
C ASP A 15 6.45 -7.07 -1.40
N GLU A 16 6.64 -7.73 -2.55
CA GLU A 16 7.87 -7.67 -3.33
C GLU A 16 8.17 -6.24 -3.79
N ALA A 17 7.17 -5.57 -4.39
CA ALA A 17 7.31 -4.18 -4.83
C ALA A 17 7.62 -3.25 -3.66
N TYR A 18 6.90 -3.40 -2.54
CA TYR A 18 7.14 -2.64 -1.34
C TYR A 18 8.58 -2.79 -0.85
N LYS A 19 9.11 -4.02 -0.77
CA LYS A 19 10.50 -4.25 -0.28
C LYS A 19 11.59 -3.78 -1.25
N ALA A 20 11.28 -3.62 -2.54
CA ALA A 20 12.23 -3.17 -3.54
C ALA A 20 12.47 -1.65 -3.50
N GLU A 21 11.53 -0.89 -2.94
CA GLU A 21 11.61 0.57 -2.85
C GLU A 21 12.34 1.06 -1.58
N ASP A 22 13.00 2.21 -1.68
CA ASP A 22 13.57 2.90 -0.51
C ASP A 22 12.51 3.79 0.14
N HIS A 23 12.17 3.48 1.39
CA HIS A 23 11.10 4.18 2.11
C HIS A 23 11.65 5.38 2.90
N PRO A 24 10.91 6.49 2.96
CA PRO A 24 11.24 7.61 3.84
C PRO A 24 11.47 7.15 5.28
N LYS A 25 12.67 7.42 5.82
CA LYS A 25 13.05 7.06 7.20
C LYS A 25 12.51 8.04 8.24
N LYS A 26 12.21 9.26 7.80
CA LYS A 26 11.65 10.34 8.62
C LYS A 26 10.63 11.08 7.77
N PHE A 27 9.47 11.37 8.36
CA PHE A 27 8.42 12.13 7.71
C PHE A 27 8.06 13.28 8.64
N PHE A 28 8.13 14.51 8.13
CA PHE A 28 7.79 15.70 8.92
C PHE A 28 6.61 16.40 8.28
N ILE A 29 5.65 16.83 9.11
CA ILE A 29 4.50 17.60 8.66
C ILE A 29 4.53 18.97 9.32
N THR A 30 4.05 19.97 8.59
CA THR A 30 3.85 21.32 9.12
C THR A 30 2.41 21.44 9.60
N GLU A 31 2.22 21.72 10.88
CA GLU A 31 0.89 21.98 11.42
C GLU A 31 0.54 23.46 11.19
N ASN A 32 -0.36 23.76 10.24
CA ASN A 32 -1.01 25.06 10.07
C ASN A 32 -0.11 26.30 10.27
N GLY A 33 1.09 26.30 9.67
CA GLY A 33 2.04 27.42 9.70
C GLY A 33 2.85 27.58 11.00
N ARG A 34 2.85 26.59 11.91
CA ARG A 34 3.62 26.60 13.17
C ARG A 34 4.52 25.36 13.27
N GLY A 35 5.76 25.50 12.85
CA GLY A 35 6.82 24.50 13.07
C GLY A 35 6.65 23.19 12.29
N VAL A 36 7.66 22.33 12.41
CA VAL A 36 7.65 20.95 11.88
C VAL A 36 7.47 19.99 13.04
N THR A 37 6.55 19.04 12.90
CA THR A 37 6.37 17.93 13.84
C THR A 37 6.67 16.60 13.14
N ASP A 38 7.01 15.57 13.91
CA ASP A 38 7.19 14.22 13.39
C ASP A 38 5.82 13.68 12.93
N GLY A 39 5.74 13.37 11.64
CA GLY A 39 4.56 12.83 10.98
C GLY A 39 4.69 11.34 10.64
N GLY A 40 5.68 10.64 11.19
CA GLY A 40 5.93 9.23 10.90
C GLY A 40 4.70 8.33 11.09
N ASP A 41 3.95 8.53 12.17
CA ASP A 41 2.73 7.75 12.44
C ASP A 41 1.65 7.99 11.38
N LEU A 42 1.46 9.24 10.97
CA LEU A 42 0.49 9.59 9.92
C LEU A 42 0.92 9.01 8.56
N TYR A 43 2.20 9.07 8.24
CA TYR A 43 2.75 8.47 7.03
C TYR A 43 2.51 6.96 7.00
N ASN A 44 2.84 6.27 8.09
CA ASN A 44 2.65 4.82 8.20
C ASN A 44 1.17 4.43 8.09
N ALA A 45 0.27 5.21 8.69
CA ALA A 45 -1.17 4.99 8.58
C ALA A 45 -1.65 5.15 7.13
N LEU A 46 -1.27 6.25 6.47
CA LEU A 46 -1.62 6.52 5.07
C LEU A 46 -1.08 5.44 4.13
N LEU A 47 0.18 5.05 4.30
CA LEU A 47 0.83 4.02 3.51
C LEU A 47 0.11 2.68 3.67
N SER A 48 -0.22 2.28 4.91
CA SER A 48 -0.97 1.06 5.19
C SER A 48 -2.35 1.07 4.51
N ASP A 49 -3.07 2.19 4.58
CA ASP A 49 -4.36 2.34 3.90
C ASP A 49 -4.22 2.24 2.37
N MET A 50 -3.22 2.90 1.79
CA MET A 50 -2.94 2.84 0.36
C MET A 50 -2.61 1.42 -0.10
N MET A 51 -1.80 0.68 0.65
CA MET A 51 -1.46 -0.72 0.34
C MET A 51 -2.71 -1.61 0.36
N ARG A 52 -3.56 -1.46 1.39
CA ARG A 52 -4.81 -2.22 1.52
C ARG A 52 -5.81 -1.91 0.40
N ILE A 53 -5.96 -0.64 0.03
CA ILE A 53 -6.84 -0.23 -1.08
C ILE A 53 -6.32 -0.79 -2.39
N SER A 54 -5.01 -0.69 -2.63
CA SER A 54 -4.37 -1.19 -3.85
C SER A 54 -4.51 -2.71 -3.98
N GLN A 55 -4.28 -3.46 -2.90
CA GLN A 55 -4.46 -4.92 -2.88
C GLN A 55 -5.88 -5.32 -3.26
N LYS A 56 -6.90 -4.66 -2.69
CA LYS A 56 -8.31 -4.93 -3.01
C LYS A 56 -8.60 -4.64 -4.48
N ALA A 57 -8.23 -3.46 -4.97
CA ALA A 57 -8.49 -3.05 -6.34
C ALA A 57 -7.82 -3.99 -7.35
N LEU A 58 -6.54 -4.31 -7.16
CA LEU A 58 -5.78 -5.21 -8.05
C LEU A 58 -6.32 -6.64 -8.02
N THR A 59 -6.74 -7.13 -6.85
CA THR A 59 -7.39 -8.44 -6.71
C THR A 59 -8.67 -8.50 -7.55
N GLU A 60 -9.55 -7.51 -7.43
CA GLU A 60 -10.82 -7.50 -8.18
C GLU A 60 -10.59 -7.35 -9.69
N ILE A 61 -9.65 -6.50 -10.11
CA ILE A 61 -9.27 -6.38 -11.52
C ILE A 61 -8.77 -7.73 -12.07
N LEU A 62 -7.92 -8.44 -11.32
CA LEU A 62 -7.37 -9.72 -11.78
C LEU A 62 -8.45 -10.82 -11.78
N LYS A 63 -9.35 -10.85 -10.78
CA LYS A 63 -10.53 -11.73 -10.78
C LYS A 63 -11.40 -11.48 -12.00
N GLU A 64 -11.63 -10.24 -12.40
CA GLU A 64 -12.41 -9.89 -13.59
C GLU A 64 -11.68 -10.28 -14.88
N ALA A 65 -10.39 -10.00 -14.98
CA ALA A 65 -9.57 -10.34 -16.15
C ALA A 65 -9.49 -11.85 -16.42
N LEU A 66 -9.45 -12.67 -15.37
CA LEU A 66 -9.38 -14.14 -15.45
C LEU A 66 -10.74 -14.82 -15.63
N LYS A 67 -11.86 -14.08 -15.57
CA LYS A 67 -13.20 -14.58 -15.93
C LYS A 67 -13.45 -14.56 -17.44
N LYS A 68 -12.53 -14.01 -18.23
CA LYS A 68 -12.49 -14.17 -19.69
C LYS A 68 -11.95 -15.53 -20.08
#